data_AF-A0AAE9YWH7-F1
#
_entry.id   AF-A0AAE9YWH7-F1
#
_cell.length_a   1.000
_cell.length_b   1.000
_cell.length_c   1.000
_cell.angle_alpha   90.00
_cell.angle_beta   90.00
_cell.angle_gamma   90.00
#
_symmetry.space_group_name_H-M   'P 1'
#
loop_
_entity.id
_entity.type
_entity.pdbx_description
1 polymer ?
#
loop_
_entity_poly.entity_id
_entity_poly.type
_entity_poly.pdbx_seq_one_letter_code
_entity_poly.pdbx_strand_id
1 'polypeptide(L)'
;MKSKLKNAFEREMQLAKEAYNKSNYSQSFHHLERAHILGQSYIIPHTRSHWWMLRLGWKTGDNKEIFGQVTRIIASIIFSRIWVPIGNTGGANVNPLKKMPIPQELQKLLDEIPDS
;
A
#
# COMPACT_ATOMS: atom_id res chain seq x y z
N MET A 1 11.27 -9.27 -5.42
CA MET A 1 11.50 -7.92 -4.87
C MET A 1 12.97 -7.75 -4.56
N LYS A 2 13.62 -6.70 -5.10
CA LYS A 2 15.06 -6.41 -4.84
C LYS A 2 15.30 -6.05 -3.37
N SER A 3 16.51 -6.31 -2.86
CA SER A 3 16.84 -6.22 -1.42
C SER A 3 16.57 -4.85 -0.80
N LYS A 4 17.04 -3.75 -1.43
CA LYS A 4 16.80 -2.38 -0.92
C LYS A 4 15.31 -2.04 -0.84
N LEU A 5 14.55 -2.33 -1.90
CA LEU A 5 13.12 -2.08 -1.95
C LEU A 5 12.37 -2.93 -0.91
N LYS A 6 12.74 -4.21 -0.76
CA LYS A 6 12.21 -5.09 0.28
C LYS A 6 12.46 -4.52 1.68
N ASN A 7 13.66 -4.04 1.97
CA ASN A 7 13.98 -3.43 3.26
C ASN A 7 13.15 -2.16 3.53
N ALA A 8 12.98 -1.31 2.53
CA ALA A 8 12.12 -0.13 2.64
C ALA A 8 10.66 -0.50 2.90
N PHE A 9 10.14 -1.50 2.18
CA PHE A 9 8.80 -2.03 2.39
C PHE A 9 8.60 -2.61 3.79
N GLU A 10 9.54 -3.43 4.27
CA GLU A 10 9.48 -3.99 5.62
C GLU A 10 9.57 -2.88 6.69
N ARG A 11 10.36 -1.83 6.45
CA ARG A 11 10.47 -0.66 7.33
C ARG A 11 9.13 0.07 7.46
N GLU A 12 8.48 0.40 6.34
CA GLU A 12 7.16 1.05 6.36
C GLU A 12 6.10 0.17 7.02
N MET A 13 6.13 -1.14 6.76
CA MET A 13 5.23 -2.09 7.41
C MET A 13 5.48 -2.22 8.92
N GLN A 14 6.71 -2.09 9.39
CA GLN A 14 7.03 -2.05 10.81
C GLN A 14 6.48 -0.76 11.45
N LEU A 15 6.75 0.40 10.85
CA LEU A 15 6.27 1.70 11.35
C LEU A 15 4.74 1.76 11.40
N ALA A 16 4.07 1.21 10.40
CA ALA A 16 2.61 1.05 10.38
C ALA A 16 2.11 0.26 11.60
N LYS A 17 2.72 -0.90 11.88
CA LYS A 17 2.33 -1.76 13.02
C LYS A 17 2.60 -1.09 14.37
N GLU A 18 3.72 -0.37 14.49
CA GLU A 18 4.05 0.38 15.71
C GLU A 18 3.03 1.49 15.96
N ALA A 19 2.67 2.26 14.93
CA ALA A 19 1.65 3.31 15.02
C ALA A 19 0.26 2.71 15.32
N TYR A 20 -0.10 1.58 14.70
CA TYR A 20 -1.33 0.84 14.98
C TYR A 20 -1.41 0.44 16.46
N ASN A 21 -0.35 -0.14 17.01
CA ASN A 21 -0.30 -0.57 18.41
C ASN A 21 -0.40 0.60 19.39
N LYS A 22 0.06 1.80 18.99
CA LYS A 22 -0.08 3.04 19.76
C LYS A 22 -1.43 3.75 19.55
N SER A 23 -2.37 3.14 18.81
CA SER A 23 -3.63 3.75 18.39
C SER A 23 -3.48 5.04 17.56
N ASN A 24 -2.29 5.30 17.01
CA ASN A 24 -2.08 6.41 16.08
C ASN A 24 -2.46 5.98 14.66
N TYR A 25 -3.76 5.89 14.41
CA TYR A 25 -4.31 5.30 13.19
C TYR A 25 -4.04 6.11 11.93
N SER A 26 -4.00 7.44 12.03
CA SER A 26 -3.65 8.31 10.88
C SER A 26 -2.20 8.05 10.44
N GLN A 27 -1.26 8.01 11.38
CA GLN A 27 0.14 7.67 11.09
C GLN A 27 0.29 6.22 10.60
N SER A 28 -0.47 5.29 11.17
CA SER A 28 -0.51 3.91 10.69
C SER A 28 -0.96 3.84 9.24
N PHE A 29 -2.01 4.57 8.86
CA PHE A 29 -2.51 4.59 7.49
C PHE A 29 -1.47 5.18 6.53
N HIS A 30 -0.83 6.29 6.91
CA HIS A 30 0.23 6.92 6.12
C HIS A 30 1.38 5.95 5.79
N HIS A 31 1.85 5.18 6.77
CA HIS A 31 2.89 4.16 6.52
C HIS A 31 2.40 2.99 5.66
N LEU A 32 1.12 2.63 5.76
CA LEU A 32 0.53 1.62 4.88
C LEU A 32 0.45 2.10 3.44
N GLU A 33 0.10 3.37 3.18
CA GLU A 33 0.10 3.96 1.82
C GLU A 33 1.49 3.88 1.18
N ARG A 34 2.53 4.20 1.95
CA ARG A 34 3.93 4.10 1.50
C ARG A 34 4.36 2.67 1.23
N ALA A 35 4.02 1.74 2.13
CA ALA A 35 4.26 0.32 1.94
C ALA A 35 3.52 -0.22 0.70
N HIS A 36 2.29 0.24 0.46
CA HIS A 36 1.51 -0.12 -0.72
C HIS A 36 2.22 0.34 -2.01
N ILE A 37 2.68 1.59 -2.08
CA ILE A 37 3.44 2.11 -3.25
C ILE A 37 4.71 1.28 -3.49
N LEU A 38 5.50 1.00 -2.44
CA LEU A 38 6.73 0.21 -2.53
C LEU A 38 6.47 -1.26 -2.94
N GLY A 39 5.34 -1.80 -2.51
CA GLY A 39 4.92 -3.17 -2.77
C GLY A 39 4.13 -3.36 -4.06
N GLN A 40 3.70 -2.29 -4.73
CA GLN A 40 2.75 -2.30 -5.84
C GLN A 40 3.20 -3.20 -7.01
N SER A 41 4.51 -3.24 -7.24
CA SER A 41 5.26 -4.15 -8.12
C SER A 41 5.00 -5.65 -7.94
N TYR A 42 4.65 -6.06 -6.72
CA TYR A 42 4.83 -7.42 -6.22
C TYR A 42 3.57 -7.89 -5.48
N ILE A 43 2.96 -8.97 -5.99
CA ILE A 43 1.68 -9.50 -5.49
C ILE A 43 1.68 -9.67 -3.97
N ILE A 44 2.66 -10.37 -3.39
CA ILE A 44 2.69 -10.66 -1.95
C ILE A 44 2.79 -9.36 -1.11
N PRO A 45 3.79 -8.47 -1.33
CA PRO A 45 3.85 -7.16 -0.67
C PRO A 45 2.57 -6.33 -0.81
N HIS A 46 2.03 -6.25 -2.03
CA HIS A 46 0.82 -5.49 -2.32
C HIS A 46 -0.40 -6.00 -1.55
N THR A 47 -0.66 -7.31 -1.60
CA THR A 47 -1.75 -7.94 -0.83
C THR A 47 -1.55 -7.76 0.67
N ARG A 48 -0.30 -7.84 1.16
CA ARG A 48 0.01 -7.62 2.58
C ARG A 48 -0.32 -6.19 3.04
N SER A 49 -0.06 -5.18 2.21
CA SER A 49 -0.45 -3.80 2.50
C SER A 49 -1.97 -3.65 2.55
N HIS A 50 -2.69 -4.18 1.57
CA HIS A 50 -4.16 -4.13 1.55
C HIS A 50 -4.79 -4.84 2.75
N TRP A 51 -4.26 -5.99 3.15
CA TRP A 51 -4.72 -6.70 4.34
C TRP A 51 -4.59 -5.85 5.61
N TRP A 52 -3.48 -5.13 5.76
CA TRP A 52 -3.29 -4.25 6.92
C TRP A 52 -4.14 -2.98 6.85
N MET A 53 -4.37 -2.41 5.67
CA MET A 53 -5.31 -1.30 5.48
C MET A 53 -6.73 -1.72 5.86
N LEU A 54 -7.17 -2.92 5.45
CA LEU A 54 -8.46 -3.50 5.85
C LEU A 54 -8.55 -3.69 7.37
N ARG A 55 -7.51 -4.28 7.98
CA ARG A 55 -7.42 -4.44 9.44
C ARG A 55 -7.51 -3.10 10.18
N LEU A 56 -6.90 -2.06 9.62
CA LEU A 56 -6.97 -0.71 10.17
C LEU A 56 -8.38 -0.12 10.04
N GLY A 57 -9.02 -0.26 8.88
CA GLY A 57 -10.42 0.14 8.67
C GLY A 57 -11.38 -0.55 9.64
N TRP A 58 -11.22 -1.86 9.86
CA TRP A 58 -11.99 -2.60 10.89
C TRP A 58 -11.74 -2.07 12.30
N LYS A 59 -10.51 -1.68 12.62
CA LYS A 59 -10.15 -1.17 13.95
C LYS A 59 -10.71 0.22 14.21
N THR A 60 -10.77 1.08 13.19
CA THR A 60 -11.27 2.46 13.29
C THR A 60 -12.78 2.58 13.05
N GLY A 61 -13.44 1.52 12.61
CA GLY A 61 -14.86 1.56 12.22
C GLY A 61 -15.09 2.30 10.89
N ASP A 62 -14.07 2.43 10.04
CA ASP A 62 -14.18 3.09 8.74
C ASP A 62 -14.77 2.13 7.70
N ASN A 63 -16.10 2.08 7.64
CA ASN A 63 -16.85 1.24 6.71
C ASN A 63 -16.55 1.54 5.24
N LYS A 64 -16.13 2.77 4.89
CA LYS A 64 -15.76 3.12 3.51
C LYS A 64 -14.44 2.48 3.14
N GLU A 65 -13.46 2.57 4.04
CA GLU A 65 -12.15 1.93 3.83
C GLU A 65 -12.27 0.41 3.78
N ILE A 66 -13.07 -0.18 4.67
CA ILE A 66 -13.35 -1.62 4.68
C ILE A 66 -13.92 -2.08 3.32
N PHE A 67 -14.97 -1.42 2.84
CA PHE A 67 -15.60 -1.79 1.58
C PHE A 67 -14.65 -1.62 0.40
N GLY A 68 -13.93 -0.49 0.35
CA GLY A 68 -12.96 -0.21 -0.71
C GLY A 68 -11.84 -1.24 -0.79
N GLN A 69 -11.31 -1.69 0.35
CA GLN A 69 -10.24 -2.70 0.35
C GLN A 69 -10.74 -4.09 -0.01
N VAL A 70 -11.93 -4.49 0.44
CA VAL A 70 -12.54 -5.78 0.06
C VAL A 70 -12.77 -5.84 -1.45
N THR A 71 -13.36 -4.80 -2.04
CA THR A 71 -13.59 -4.74 -3.49
C THR A 71 -12.28 -4.81 -4.27
N ARG A 72 -11.22 -4.14 -3.79
CA ARG A 72 -9.90 -4.15 -4.44
C ARG A 72 -9.19 -5.49 -4.36
N ILE A 73 -9.25 -6.17 -3.23
CA ILE A 73 -8.70 -7.53 -3.09
C ILE A 73 -9.40 -8.46 -4.07
N ILE A 74 -10.74 -8.45 -4.11
CA ILE A 74 -11.53 -9.28 -5.03
C ILE A 74 -11.20 -8.92 -6.49
N ALA A 75 -11.15 -7.64 -6.84
CA ALA A 75 -10.81 -7.18 -8.19
C ALA A 75 -9.37 -7.58 -8.59
N SER A 76 -8.40 -7.52 -7.67
CA SER A 76 -7.01 -7.91 -7.93
C SER A 76 -6.85 -9.40 -8.22
N ILE A 77 -7.70 -10.24 -7.61
CA ILE A 77 -7.74 -11.69 -7.82
C ILE A 77 -8.43 -12.03 -9.14
N ILE A 78 -9.58 -11.39 -9.44
CA ILE A 78 -10.39 -11.68 -10.64
C ILE A 78 -9.76 -11.12 -11.91
N PHE A 79 -9.29 -9.88 -11.88
CA PHE A 79 -8.75 -9.18 -13.03
C PHE A 79 -7.22 -9.23 -13.02
N SER A 80 -6.64 -10.37 -12.65
CA SER A 80 -5.20 -10.55 -12.42
C SER A 80 -4.40 -9.68 -13.39
N ARG A 81 -3.66 -8.69 -12.86
CA ARG A 81 -2.97 -7.62 -13.60
C ARG A 81 -3.80 -6.36 -13.92
N ILE A 82 -4.62 -5.85 -12.99
CA ILE A 82 -5.02 -4.43 -13.07
C ILE A 82 -3.77 -3.59 -12.88
N TRP A 83 -3.27 -3.05 -13.99
CA TRP A 83 -2.23 -2.04 -14.10
C TRP A 83 -2.66 -0.77 -13.37
N VAL A 84 -2.54 -0.79 -12.04
CA VAL A 84 -2.65 0.42 -11.23
C VAL A 84 -1.36 1.22 -11.44
N PRO A 85 -1.45 2.50 -11.83
CA PRO A 85 -0.26 3.32 -12.03
C PRO A 85 0.54 3.42 -10.73
N ILE A 86 1.87 3.23 -10.83
CA ILE A 86 2.79 3.36 -9.70
C ILE A 86 2.59 4.73 -9.04
N GLY A 87 2.44 4.75 -7.72
CA GLY A 87 2.23 5.96 -6.93
C GLY A 87 0.82 6.15 -6.40
N ASN A 88 -0.15 5.33 -6.80
CA ASN A 88 -1.47 5.33 -6.15
C ASN A 88 -1.33 4.94 -4.68
N THR A 89 -1.95 5.69 -3.76
CA THR A 89 -1.78 5.44 -2.33
C THR A 89 -2.60 4.26 -1.80
N GLY A 90 -3.57 3.75 -2.57
CA GLY A 90 -4.31 2.54 -2.20
C GLY A 90 -5.51 2.78 -1.27
N GLY A 91 -5.80 4.02 -0.86
CA GLY A 91 -6.98 4.35 -0.04
C GLY A 91 -8.31 4.24 -0.81
N ALA A 92 -9.40 3.93 -0.10
CA ALA A 92 -10.73 3.73 -0.69
C ALA A 92 -11.31 5.00 -1.33
N ASN A 93 -10.87 6.18 -0.88
CA ASN A 93 -11.30 7.48 -1.41
C ASN A 93 -10.53 7.92 -2.68
N VAL A 94 -9.57 7.11 -3.15
CA VAL A 94 -8.74 7.42 -4.32
C VAL A 94 -9.20 6.57 -5.50
N ASN A 95 -9.33 7.15 -6.70
CA ASN A 95 -9.63 6.34 -7.90
C ASN A 95 -8.47 5.35 -8.17
N PRO A 96 -8.72 4.04 -8.37
CA PRO A 96 -7.69 3.03 -8.61
C PRO A 96 -6.81 3.28 -9.84
N LEU A 97 -7.28 4.04 -10.82
CA LEU A 97 -6.52 4.37 -12.04
C LEU A 97 -5.84 5.74 -11.96
N LYS A 98 -5.97 6.44 -10.82
CA LYS A 98 -5.37 7.77 -10.64
C LYS A 98 -3.85 7.65 -10.49
N LYS A 99 -3.12 8.30 -11.41
CA LYS A 99 -1.69 8.59 -11.25
C LYS A 99 -1.52 9.65 -10.15
N MET A 100 -0.61 9.41 -9.22
CA MET A 100 -0.31 10.34 -8.13
C MET A 100 1.21 10.53 -8.05
N PRO A 101 1.67 11.72 -7.63
CA PRO A 101 3.10 11.95 -7.45
C PRO A 101 3.64 11.01 -6.39
N ILE A 102 4.70 10.30 -6.74
CA ILE A 102 5.44 9.44 -5.82
C ILE A 102 6.34 10.37 -4.97
N PRO A 103 6.31 10.28 -3.63
CA PRO A 103 7.27 10.98 -2.79
C PRO A 103 8.70 10.76 -3.28
N GLN A 104 9.49 11.83 -3.41
CA GLN A 104 10.76 11.81 -4.13
C GLN A 104 11.75 10.77 -3.55
N GLU A 105 11.69 10.51 -2.24
CA GLU A 105 12.46 9.47 -1.58
C GLU A 105 12.06 8.05 -1.98
N LEU A 106 10.78 7.80 -2.26
CA LEU A 106 10.29 6.52 -2.75
C LEU A 106 10.60 6.36 -4.24
N GLN A 107 10.51 7.44 -5.01
CA GLN A 107 10.87 7.45 -6.44
C GLN A 107 12.32 7.00 -6.64
N LYS A 108 13.26 7.51 -5.85
CA LYS A 108 14.68 7.08 -5.90
C LYS A 108 14.85 5.57 -5.66
N LEU A 109 14.07 5.00 -4.73
CA LEU A 109 14.11 3.55 -4.44
C LEU A 109 13.52 2.70 -5.57
N LEU A 110 12.57 3.27 -6.33
CA LEU A 110 11.95 2.66 -7.50
C LEU A 110 12.83 2.80 -8.76
N ASP A 111 13.50 3.94 -8.93
CA ASP A 111 14.35 4.26 -10.10
C ASP A 111 15.74 3.60 -10.05
N GLU A 112 16.27 3.27 -8.88
CA GLU A 112 17.53 2.50 -8.72
C GLU A 112 17.45 1.05 -9.27
N ILE A 113 16.38 0.73 -10.00
CA ILE A 113 16.03 -0.59 -10.49
C ILE A 113 15.82 -0.46 -12.02
N PRO A 114 16.82 -0.80 -12.86
CA PRO A 114 16.57 -0.91 -14.29
C PRO A 114 15.53 -2.01 -14.53
N ASP A 115 14.62 -1.78 -15.47
CA ASP A 115 13.74 -2.79 -16.04
C ASP A 115 14.60 -3.96 -16.52
N SER A 116 14.46 -5.10 -15.85
CA SER A 116 15.06 -6.38 -16.27
C SER A 116 14.03 -7.19 -17.03
#